data_AF-A0A9P8H8Z9-F1
#
_entry.id   AF-A0A9P8H8Z9-F1
#
_cell.length_a   1.000
_cell.length_b   1.000
_cell.length_c   1.000
_cell.angle_alpha   90.00
_cell.angle_beta   90.00
_cell.angle_gamma   90.00
#
_symmetry.space_group_name_H-M   'P 1'
#
loop_
_entity.id
_entity.type
_entity.pdbx_description
1 polymer ?
#
loop_
_entity_poly.entity_id
_entity_poly.type
_entity_poly.pdbx_seq_one_letter_code
_entity_poly.pdbx_strand_id
1 'polypeptide(L)'
;MAPTTPKTPKKSGPTRRVSTASSPTSPISRVRKSQKDAPDLGSEMVFVLLGDGPKASRETKLFHRNLLMSVSGFFAAGLTSSFKEASTGLFELEEEDSATFSVFEQWVYRNRLFIKKPITSSPDLFSDTEDDRQEWECLPRLYTLGERLDAPRFKDAVVSAIIEKVNESKVVPDNWASYVYQNTVPACALRRLIVDFHVFAHQFKLLKKGACPDSEDPEMQFVQDAIARMADAGQKVFAVDADAEMPWNDTCAYHEHGEGACHLAEDDEEAAPSPSPTPLRRSARSAPTPSPFHTKQSLG
;
A
#
# COMPACT_ATOMS: atom_id res chain seq x y z
N MET A 1 -31.65 75.50 3.51
CA MET A 1 -31.21 74.51 2.52
C MET A 1 -29.69 74.42 2.56
N ALA A 2 -29.19 73.22 2.85
CA ALA A 2 -27.83 72.69 2.73
C ALA A 2 -26.60 73.63 2.77
N PRO A 3 -25.71 73.48 3.76
CA PRO A 3 -24.31 73.80 3.61
C PRO A 3 -23.50 72.59 3.13
N THR A 4 -22.68 72.88 2.14
CA THR A 4 -21.74 72.03 1.42
C THR A 4 -20.69 71.35 2.30
N THR A 5 -20.49 70.05 2.09
CA THR A 5 -19.38 69.26 2.65
C THR A 5 -18.09 69.45 1.81
N PRO A 6 -16.90 69.50 2.44
CA PRO A 6 -15.63 69.52 1.72
C PRO A 6 -14.94 68.15 1.67
N LYS A 7 -14.45 67.83 0.46
CA LYS A 7 -13.19 67.17 0.05
C LYS A 7 -12.64 66.01 0.88
N THR A 8 -12.66 64.83 0.25
CA THR A 8 -11.84 63.64 0.53
C THR A 8 -10.35 63.84 0.23
N PRO A 9 -9.43 63.22 1.00
CA PRO A 9 -8.05 62.99 0.57
C PRO A 9 -7.78 61.53 0.16
N LYS A 10 -6.63 61.39 -0.51
CA LYS A 10 -6.16 60.31 -1.39
C LYS A 10 -5.73 59.00 -0.70
N LYS A 11 -6.01 57.91 -1.42
CA LYS A 11 -5.21 56.68 -1.72
C LYS A 11 -4.02 56.34 -0.79
N SER A 12 -4.12 55.19 -0.13
CA SER A 12 -2.99 54.35 0.30
C SER A 12 -3.03 53.00 -0.44
N GLY A 13 -1.97 52.66 -1.16
CA GLY A 13 -1.86 51.40 -1.93
C GLY A 13 -1.69 50.15 -1.06
N PRO A 14 -1.93 48.94 -1.60
CA PRO A 14 -1.89 47.71 -0.83
C PRO A 14 -0.44 47.24 -0.62
N THR A 15 -0.07 47.05 0.65
CA THR A 15 1.21 46.48 1.05
C THR A 15 1.20 44.97 0.80
N ARG A 16 1.99 44.52 -0.18
CA ARG A 16 2.21 43.10 -0.52
C ARG A 16 2.91 42.40 0.65
N ARG A 17 2.17 41.64 1.45
CA ARG A 17 2.74 40.68 2.41
C ARG A 17 3.38 39.54 1.61
N VAL A 18 4.71 39.48 1.64
CA VAL A 18 5.47 38.32 1.18
C VAL A 18 5.22 37.20 2.19
N SER A 19 4.39 36.23 1.81
CA SER A 19 4.23 34.96 2.50
C SER A 19 5.49 34.14 2.26
N THR A 20 6.34 34.03 3.28
CA THR A 20 7.42 33.06 3.32
C THR A 20 6.81 31.66 3.26
N ALA A 21 7.08 30.93 2.18
CA ALA A 21 6.72 29.54 2.02
C ALA A 21 7.36 28.72 3.15
N SER A 22 6.52 28.15 4.02
CA SER A 22 6.94 27.13 4.98
C SER A 22 7.21 25.85 4.20
N SER A 23 8.45 25.38 4.23
CA SER A 23 8.82 24.07 3.71
C SER A 23 7.93 22.98 4.34
N PRO A 24 7.50 21.96 3.59
CA PRO A 24 6.76 20.84 4.17
C PRO A 24 7.69 20.10 5.11
N THR A 25 7.46 20.26 6.41
CA THR A 25 8.15 19.45 7.41
C THR A 25 7.40 18.13 7.43
N SER A 26 8.02 17.05 6.92
CA SER A 26 7.45 15.72 7.01
C SER A 26 7.05 15.44 8.46
N PRO A 27 5.84 14.90 8.70
CA PRO A 27 5.37 14.65 10.05
C PRO A 27 6.33 13.69 10.75
N ILE A 28 6.76 14.06 11.97
CA ILE A 28 7.63 13.21 12.78
C ILE A 28 6.77 12.05 13.29
N SER A 29 6.93 10.86 12.71
CA SER A 29 6.26 9.67 13.20
C SER A 29 6.64 9.44 14.67
N ARG A 30 5.63 9.24 15.52
CA ARG A 30 5.85 9.05 16.95
C ARG A 30 6.38 7.64 17.18
N VAL A 31 7.57 7.54 17.76
CA VAL A 31 8.19 6.27 18.15
C VAL A 31 7.33 5.47 19.16
N ARG A 32 6.52 6.16 19.97
CA ARG A 32 5.65 5.53 20.99
C ARG A 32 4.21 5.44 20.47
N LYS A 33 3.72 4.22 20.26
CA LYS A 33 2.31 3.89 19.99
C LYS A 33 1.69 3.18 21.20
N SER A 34 0.36 3.05 21.25
CA SER A 34 -0.27 2.36 22.37
C SER A 34 0.05 0.87 22.31
N GLN A 35 0.27 0.23 23.46
CA GLN A 35 0.53 -1.21 23.52
C GLN A 35 -0.63 -2.03 22.91
N LYS A 36 -1.86 -1.49 22.96
CA LYS A 36 -3.05 -2.11 22.37
C LYS A 36 -3.02 -2.16 20.83
N ASP A 37 -2.19 -1.32 20.21
CA ASP A 37 -2.06 -1.24 18.74
C ASP A 37 -0.97 -2.21 18.25
N ALA A 38 -0.26 -2.89 19.16
CA ALA A 38 0.74 -3.88 18.79
C ALA A 38 0.05 -5.14 18.23
N PRO A 39 0.51 -5.70 17.11
CA PRO A 39 -0.05 -6.92 16.56
C PRO A 39 0.17 -8.09 17.53
N ASP A 40 -0.84 -8.94 17.68
CA ASP A 40 -0.69 -10.19 18.42
C ASP A 40 0.04 -11.22 17.56
N LEU A 41 1.28 -11.53 17.95
CA LEU A 41 2.08 -12.53 17.27
C LEU A 41 1.71 -13.95 17.73
N GLY A 42 1.24 -14.11 18.97
CA GLY A 42 1.20 -15.41 19.62
C GLY A 42 2.59 -16.05 19.79
N SER A 43 2.61 -17.32 20.19
CA SER A 43 3.85 -18.10 20.38
C SER A 43 4.01 -19.26 19.39
N GLU A 44 2.97 -19.58 18.64
CA GLU A 44 2.97 -20.67 17.67
C GLU A 44 3.49 -20.20 16.31
N MET A 45 4.21 -21.10 15.63
CA MET A 45 4.77 -20.86 14.32
C MET A 45 4.05 -21.68 13.25
N VAL A 46 3.93 -21.09 12.06
CA VAL A 46 3.39 -21.70 10.86
C VAL A 46 4.50 -21.79 9.83
N PHE A 47 4.60 -22.94 9.17
CA PHE A 47 5.57 -23.26 8.15
C PHE A 47 4.87 -23.25 6.78
N VAL A 48 5.41 -22.48 5.84
CA VAL A 48 4.90 -22.44 4.46
C VAL A 48 5.99 -22.94 3.54
N LEU A 49 5.76 -24.09 2.92
CA LEU A 49 6.67 -24.74 1.98
C LEU A 49 6.28 -24.37 0.55
N LEU A 50 7.22 -23.80 -0.21
CA LEU A 50 6.96 -23.19 -1.52
C LEU A 50 7.59 -23.99 -2.68
N GLY A 51 6.89 -24.02 -3.81
CA GLY A 51 7.33 -24.63 -5.06
C GLY A 51 6.93 -26.09 -5.23
N ASP A 52 7.02 -26.58 -6.46
CA ASP A 52 6.55 -27.89 -6.91
C ASP A 52 7.65 -28.97 -6.94
N GLY A 53 8.92 -28.59 -6.80
CA GLY A 53 10.07 -29.50 -6.82
C GLY A 53 10.13 -30.50 -5.64
N PRO A 54 11.19 -31.31 -5.51
CA PRO A 54 11.34 -32.22 -4.36
C PRO A 54 11.30 -31.46 -3.02
N LYS A 55 10.64 -32.01 -1.99
CA LYS A 55 10.51 -31.33 -0.67
C LYS A 55 11.84 -30.85 -0.07
N ALA A 56 12.94 -31.55 -0.33
CA ALA A 56 14.27 -31.18 0.18
C ALA A 56 14.87 -29.93 -0.48
N SER A 57 14.39 -29.53 -1.67
CA SER A 57 14.83 -28.32 -2.38
C SER A 57 13.82 -27.17 -2.31
N ARG A 58 12.64 -27.40 -1.73
CA ARG A 58 11.62 -26.37 -1.55
C ARG A 58 12.02 -25.43 -0.42
N GLU A 59 11.76 -24.14 -0.60
CA GLU A 59 12.01 -23.13 0.44
C GLU A 59 10.89 -23.17 1.48
N THR A 60 11.24 -23.04 2.76
CA THR A 60 10.26 -22.93 3.85
C THR A 60 10.34 -21.54 4.48
N LYS A 61 9.20 -20.87 4.57
CA LYS A 61 9.04 -19.60 5.28
C LYS A 61 8.28 -19.79 6.59
N LEU A 62 8.59 -18.94 7.57
CA LEU A 62 8.17 -19.11 8.98
C LEU A 62 7.38 -17.89 9.45
N PHE A 63 6.18 -18.13 9.96
CA PHE A 63 5.25 -17.07 10.36
C PHE A 63 4.77 -17.25 11.79
N HIS A 64 4.56 -16.14 12.48
CA HIS A 64 3.80 -16.11 13.72
C HIS A 64 2.32 -16.38 13.41
N ARG A 65 1.75 -17.40 14.06
CA ARG A 65 0.41 -17.91 13.75
C ARG A 65 -0.65 -16.81 13.78
N ASN A 66 -0.77 -16.10 14.90
CA ASN A 66 -1.85 -15.13 15.10
C ASN A 66 -1.73 -13.96 14.13
N LEU A 67 -0.50 -13.50 13.88
CA LEU A 67 -0.22 -12.46 12.90
C LEU A 67 -0.62 -12.90 11.49
N LEU A 68 -0.22 -14.09 11.04
CA LEU A 68 -0.55 -14.59 9.70
C LEU A 68 -2.06 -14.74 9.51
N MET A 69 -2.76 -15.27 10.51
CA MET A 69 -4.22 -15.39 10.49
C MET A 69 -4.92 -14.04 10.43
N SER A 70 -4.36 -12.99 11.05
CA SER A 70 -4.94 -11.65 10.99
C SER A 70 -4.82 -11.00 9.60
N VAL A 71 -3.86 -11.45 8.78
CA VAL A 71 -3.57 -10.89 7.45
C VAL A 71 -4.28 -11.66 6.33
N SER A 72 -4.48 -12.98 6.50
CA SER A 72 -4.96 -13.88 5.46
C SER A 72 -6.08 -14.79 5.95
N GLY A 73 -7.24 -14.70 5.30
CA GLY A 73 -8.38 -15.56 5.56
C GLY A 73 -8.12 -17.02 5.19
N PHE A 74 -7.30 -17.28 4.17
CA PHE A 74 -6.87 -18.63 3.78
C PHE A 74 -6.13 -19.34 4.93
N PHE A 75 -5.11 -18.69 5.50
CA PHE A 75 -4.37 -19.25 6.62
C PHE A 75 -5.24 -19.33 7.88
N ALA A 76 -6.07 -18.32 8.14
CA ALA A 76 -7.02 -18.37 9.26
C ALA A 76 -7.97 -19.57 9.17
N ALA A 77 -8.56 -19.82 8.00
CA ALA A 77 -9.43 -20.95 7.76
C ALA A 77 -8.66 -22.27 7.91
N GLY A 78 -7.48 -22.40 7.29
CA GLY A 78 -6.68 -23.63 7.38
C GLY A 78 -6.26 -23.96 8.82
N LEU A 79 -5.82 -22.96 9.58
CA LEU A 79 -5.35 -23.12 10.96
C LEU A 79 -6.47 -23.31 11.99
N THR A 80 -7.70 -22.93 11.69
CA THR A 80 -8.84 -23.11 12.61
C THR A 80 -9.76 -24.27 12.23
N SER A 81 -9.48 -24.91 11.10
CA SER A 81 -10.23 -26.06 10.59
C SER A 81 -9.90 -27.38 11.31
N SER A 82 -10.55 -28.46 10.87
CA SER A 82 -10.19 -29.83 11.22
C SER A 82 -9.20 -30.49 10.25
N PHE A 83 -8.60 -29.72 9.33
CA PHE A 83 -7.64 -30.25 8.36
C PHE A 83 -6.25 -30.49 8.99
N LYS A 84 -5.37 -31.17 8.25
CA LYS A 84 -4.02 -31.51 8.74
C LYS A 84 -3.24 -30.27 9.12
N GLU A 85 -3.41 -29.18 8.37
CA GLU A 85 -2.76 -27.88 8.51
C GLU A 85 -3.00 -27.27 9.90
N ALA A 86 -4.20 -27.44 10.46
CA ALA A 86 -4.53 -26.95 11.80
C ALA A 86 -3.69 -27.63 12.89
N SER A 87 -3.40 -28.92 12.71
CA SER A 87 -2.63 -29.74 13.64
C SER A 87 -1.11 -29.65 13.41
N THR A 88 -0.67 -29.52 12.16
CA THR A 88 0.76 -29.51 11.79
C THR A 88 1.34 -28.11 11.72
N GLY A 89 0.52 -27.08 11.49
CA GLY A 89 0.98 -25.74 11.16
C GLY A 89 1.76 -25.68 9.85
N LEU A 90 1.64 -26.67 8.96
CA LEU A 90 2.39 -26.75 7.70
C LEU A 90 1.45 -26.58 6.50
N PHE A 91 1.71 -25.58 5.68
CA PHE A 91 1.07 -25.35 4.39
C PHE A 91 2.05 -25.66 3.26
N GLU A 92 1.64 -26.47 2.29
CA GLU A 92 2.42 -26.76 1.09
C GLU A 92 1.77 -26.04 -0.09
N LEU A 93 2.44 -25.01 -0.63
CA LEU A 93 1.95 -24.17 -1.72
C LEU A 93 2.84 -24.40 -2.95
N GLU A 94 2.46 -25.38 -3.77
CA GLU A 94 3.32 -25.87 -4.86
C GLU A 94 3.39 -24.91 -6.04
N GLU A 95 2.32 -24.14 -6.26
CA GLU A 95 2.19 -23.19 -7.37
C GLU A 95 2.81 -21.82 -7.07
N GLU A 96 3.30 -21.62 -5.84
CA GLU A 96 3.82 -20.32 -5.40
C GLU A 96 5.33 -20.26 -5.51
N ASP A 97 5.81 -19.19 -6.15
CA ASP A 97 7.23 -18.92 -6.24
C ASP A 97 7.75 -18.19 -4.99
N SER A 98 8.98 -18.51 -4.60
CA SER A 98 9.56 -17.96 -3.36
C SER A 98 9.78 -16.45 -3.41
N ALA A 99 10.08 -15.88 -4.58
CA ALA A 99 10.38 -14.46 -4.71
C ALA A 99 9.13 -13.60 -4.46
N THR A 100 8.01 -13.94 -5.10
CA THR A 100 6.71 -13.28 -4.89
C THR A 100 6.24 -13.47 -3.45
N PHE A 101 6.37 -14.68 -2.91
CA PHE A 101 5.97 -14.94 -1.53
C PHE A 101 6.83 -14.20 -0.50
N SER A 102 8.11 -13.92 -0.80
CA SER A 102 8.97 -13.11 0.07
C SER A 102 8.46 -11.67 0.25
N VAL A 103 7.79 -11.11 -0.76
CA VAL A 103 7.16 -9.79 -0.64
C VAL A 103 5.93 -9.87 0.28
N PHE A 104 5.12 -10.92 0.15
CA PHE A 104 4.02 -11.18 1.08
C PHE A 104 4.53 -11.40 2.51
N GLU A 105 5.64 -12.10 2.69
CA GLU A 105 6.30 -12.28 3.98
C GLU A 105 6.65 -10.93 4.62
N GLN A 106 7.29 -10.05 3.87
CA GLN A 106 7.61 -8.71 4.34
C GLN A 106 6.36 -7.89 4.65
N TRP A 107 5.30 -8.00 3.83
CA TRP A 107 4.02 -7.36 4.07
C TRP A 107 3.43 -7.77 5.42
N VAL A 108 3.38 -9.07 5.73
CA VAL A 108 2.84 -9.59 7.00
C VAL A 108 3.50 -8.93 8.22
N TYR A 109 4.80 -8.65 8.15
CA TYR A 109 5.56 -8.09 9.28
C TYR A 109 5.71 -6.56 9.26
N ARG A 110 5.57 -5.92 8.10
CA ARG A 110 5.93 -4.50 7.92
C ARG A 110 4.80 -3.65 7.36
N ASN A 111 3.72 -4.26 6.89
CA ASN A 111 2.58 -3.60 6.25
C ASN A 111 3.04 -2.68 5.08
N ARG A 112 4.07 -3.13 4.34
CA ARG A 112 4.72 -2.42 3.23
C ARG A 112 5.19 -3.40 2.16
N LEU A 113 5.16 -2.94 0.91
CA LEU A 113 5.69 -3.66 -0.25
C LEU A 113 7.12 -3.18 -0.54
N PHE A 114 8.12 -4.05 -0.42
CA PHE A 114 9.52 -3.72 -0.73
C PHE A 114 9.90 -4.23 -2.13
N ILE A 115 9.26 -3.67 -3.14
CA ILE A 115 9.43 -4.06 -4.55
C ILE A 115 10.31 -3.10 -5.35
N LYS A 116 10.50 -1.88 -4.83
CA LYS A 116 11.38 -0.87 -5.42
C LYS A 116 12.83 -1.20 -5.08
N LYS A 117 13.65 -1.46 -6.10
CA LYS A 117 15.09 -1.67 -5.89
C LYS A 117 15.78 -0.36 -5.49
N PRO A 118 16.80 -0.42 -4.61
CA PRO A 118 17.55 0.75 -4.23
C PRO A 118 18.32 1.31 -5.44
N ILE A 119 18.34 2.64 -5.57
CA ILE A 119 19.16 3.37 -6.54
C ILE A 119 20.63 3.25 -6.11
N THR A 120 21.21 2.06 -6.26
CA THR A 120 22.59 1.76 -5.89
C THR A 120 23.24 0.99 -7.01
N SER A 121 23.73 1.72 -8.02
CA SER A 121 24.97 1.48 -8.78
C SER A 121 24.90 2.27 -10.07
N SER A 122 25.63 3.40 -10.14
CA SER A 122 25.95 4.22 -11.33
C SER A 122 24.80 4.56 -12.31
N PRO A 123 24.81 5.76 -12.94
CA PRO A 123 24.03 5.98 -14.15
C PRO A 123 24.66 5.20 -15.32
N ASP A 124 24.75 3.88 -15.20
CA ASP A 124 24.99 3.01 -16.34
C ASP A 124 23.65 2.95 -17.09
N LEU A 125 23.61 3.61 -18.24
CA LEU A 125 22.46 3.84 -19.15
C LEU A 125 21.66 2.58 -19.56
N PHE A 126 21.95 1.42 -18.98
CA PHE A 126 21.35 0.11 -19.28
C PHE A 126 20.78 -0.60 -18.04
N SER A 127 20.98 -0.09 -16.81
CA SER A 127 20.53 -0.75 -15.56
C SER A 127 19.09 -0.38 -15.16
N ASP A 128 18.68 0.86 -15.42
CA ASP A 128 17.36 1.36 -14.99
C ASP A 128 16.19 0.59 -15.64
N THR A 129 16.39 0.01 -16.83
CA THR A 129 15.33 -0.69 -17.58
C THR A 129 15.00 -2.09 -17.06
N GLU A 130 15.98 -2.82 -16.52
CA GLU A 130 15.76 -4.18 -16.03
C GLU A 130 15.13 -4.19 -14.64
N ASP A 131 15.52 -3.23 -13.79
CA ASP A 131 14.93 -3.07 -12.47
C ASP A 131 13.47 -2.61 -12.56
N ASP A 132 13.17 -1.66 -13.45
CA ASP A 132 11.79 -1.25 -13.76
C ASP A 132 10.96 -2.39 -14.32
N ARG A 133 11.55 -3.22 -15.21
CA ARG A 133 10.89 -4.40 -15.77
C ARG A 133 10.51 -5.40 -14.68
N GLN A 134 11.42 -5.69 -13.75
CA GLN A 134 11.17 -6.67 -12.69
C GLN A 134 10.07 -6.20 -11.73
N GLU A 135 10.03 -4.90 -11.41
CA GLU A 135 8.94 -4.32 -10.61
C GLU A 135 7.59 -4.47 -11.33
N TRP A 136 7.50 -4.12 -12.62
CA TRP A 136 6.29 -4.32 -13.40
C TRP A 136 5.87 -5.79 -13.49
N GLU A 137 6.81 -6.72 -13.69
CA GLU A 137 6.49 -8.15 -13.79
C GLU A 137 5.99 -8.77 -12.48
N CYS A 138 6.37 -8.23 -11.32
CA CYS A 138 5.97 -8.77 -10.02
C CYS A 138 4.55 -8.34 -9.60
N LEU A 139 4.12 -7.12 -9.96
CA LEU A 139 2.86 -6.53 -9.48
C LEU A 139 1.61 -7.39 -9.75
N PRO A 140 1.36 -7.90 -10.97
CA PRO A 140 0.17 -8.73 -11.21
C PRO A 140 0.24 -10.07 -10.46
N ARG A 141 1.45 -10.62 -10.24
CA ARG A 141 1.67 -11.85 -9.47
C ARG A 141 1.39 -11.65 -7.98
N LEU A 142 1.74 -10.49 -7.43
CA LEU A 142 1.43 -10.15 -6.05
C LEU A 142 -0.08 -10.02 -5.83
N TYR A 143 -0.80 -9.42 -6.79
CA TYR A 143 -2.25 -9.33 -6.70
C TYR A 143 -2.91 -10.72 -6.72
N THR A 144 -2.51 -11.59 -7.65
CA THR A 144 -3.07 -12.97 -7.75
C THR A 144 -2.66 -13.85 -6.57
N LEU A 145 -1.49 -13.62 -5.97
CA LEU A 145 -1.13 -14.22 -4.68
C LEU A 145 -2.09 -13.76 -3.58
N GLY A 146 -2.40 -12.46 -3.51
CA GLY A 146 -3.36 -11.92 -2.54
C GLY A 146 -4.77 -12.48 -2.70
N GLU A 147 -5.21 -12.77 -3.93
CA GLU A 147 -6.48 -13.47 -4.20
C GLU A 147 -6.46 -14.89 -3.63
N ARG A 148 -5.42 -15.67 -3.94
CA ARG A 148 -5.29 -17.07 -3.49
C ARG A 148 -5.15 -17.19 -1.96
N LEU A 149 -4.47 -16.24 -1.34
CA LEU A 149 -4.28 -16.19 0.11
C LEU A 149 -5.44 -15.51 0.84
N ASP A 150 -6.48 -15.04 0.16
CA ASP A 150 -7.57 -14.27 0.75
C ASP A 150 -7.05 -13.14 1.67
N ALA A 151 -6.19 -12.29 1.10
CA ALA A 151 -5.50 -11.20 1.79
C ALA A 151 -5.92 -9.84 1.22
N PRO A 152 -7.14 -9.33 1.52
CA PRO A 152 -7.72 -8.16 0.86
C PRO A 152 -6.89 -6.88 1.05
N ARG A 153 -6.37 -6.65 2.27
CA ARG A 153 -5.51 -5.47 2.53
C ARG A 153 -4.22 -5.49 1.73
N PHE A 154 -3.66 -6.67 1.50
CA PHE A 154 -2.47 -6.84 0.66
C PHE A 154 -2.80 -6.55 -0.80
N LYS A 155 -3.93 -7.03 -1.31
CA LYS A 155 -4.40 -6.72 -2.67
C LYS A 155 -4.57 -5.21 -2.88
N ASP A 156 -5.18 -4.51 -1.93
CA ASP A 156 -5.39 -3.06 -2.00
C ASP A 156 -4.06 -2.29 -2.00
N ALA A 157 -3.08 -2.76 -1.22
CA ALA A 157 -1.73 -2.21 -1.23
C ALA A 157 -1.04 -2.43 -2.58
N VAL A 158 -1.20 -3.60 -3.21
CA VAL A 158 -0.67 -3.88 -4.55
C VAL A 158 -1.32 -2.98 -5.60
N VAL A 159 -2.65 -2.79 -5.55
CA VAL A 159 -3.36 -1.85 -6.43
C VAL A 159 -2.81 -0.42 -6.28
N SER A 160 -2.53 0.00 -5.05
CA SER A 160 -1.96 1.32 -4.78
C SER A 160 -0.55 1.44 -5.35
N ALA A 161 0.28 0.42 -5.19
CA ALA A 161 1.62 0.39 -5.76
C ALA A 161 1.61 0.41 -7.30
N ILE A 162 0.66 -0.27 -7.94
CA ILE A 162 0.47 -0.19 -9.41
C ILE A 162 0.18 1.26 -9.82
N ILE A 163 -0.77 1.92 -9.14
CA ILE A 163 -1.15 3.29 -9.45
C ILE A 163 0.00 4.27 -9.18
N GLU A 164 0.75 4.08 -8.08
CA GLU A 164 1.97 4.84 -7.77
C GLU A 164 2.99 4.70 -8.91
N LYS A 165 3.28 3.46 -9.35
CA LYS A 165 4.23 3.20 -10.43
C LYS A 165 3.79 3.79 -11.77
N VAL A 166 2.51 3.71 -12.12
CA VAL A 166 1.94 4.38 -13.31
C VAL A 166 2.14 5.89 -13.21
N ASN A 167 1.89 6.46 -12.03
CA ASN A 167 2.03 7.90 -11.81
C ASN A 167 3.49 8.37 -11.82
N GLU A 168 4.43 7.56 -11.32
CA GLU A 168 5.88 7.84 -11.36
C GLU A 168 6.43 7.73 -12.79
N SER A 169 6.14 6.64 -13.49
CA SER A 169 6.71 6.35 -14.83
C SER A 169 5.97 7.01 -15.99
N LYS A 170 4.70 7.40 -15.79
CA LYS A 170 3.75 7.82 -16.84
C LYS A 170 3.51 6.75 -17.91
N VAL A 171 3.73 5.48 -17.55
CA VAL A 171 3.47 4.31 -18.40
C VAL A 171 2.36 3.48 -17.77
N VAL A 172 1.41 3.02 -18.59
CA VAL A 172 0.40 2.04 -18.17
C VAL A 172 0.77 0.65 -18.70
N PRO A 173 0.48 -0.43 -17.96
CA PRO A 173 0.68 -1.79 -18.45
C PRO A 173 -0.34 -2.12 -19.57
N ASP A 174 0.14 -2.75 -20.63
CA ASP A 174 -0.62 -3.09 -21.85
C ASP A 174 -0.47 -4.57 -22.30
N ASN A 175 0.05 -5.39 -21.39
CA ASN A 175 0.37 -6.80 -21.61
C ASN A 175 -0.05 -7.71 -20.44
N TRP A 176 -0.97 -7.25 -19.60
CA TRP A 176 -1.41 -7.95 -18.39
C TRP A 176 -2.76 -8.63 -18.54
N ALA A 177 -3.57 -8.26 -19.54
CA ALA A 177 -4.96 -8.70 -19.63
C ALA A 177 -5.08 -10.23 -19.65
N SER A 178 -4.28 -10.93 -20.45
CA SER A 178 -4.34 -12.40 -20.50
C SER A 178 -4.03 -13.04 -19.14
N TYR A 179 -2.91 -12.66 -18.52
CA TYR A 179 -2.52 -13.21 -17.22
C TYR A 179 -3.56 -12.91 -16.13
N VAL A 180 -4.01 -11.65 -16.02
CA VAL A 180 -4.96 -11.23 -14.98
C VAL A 180 -6.29 -11.95 -15.14
N TYR A 181 -6.84 -12.04 -16.36
CA TYR A 181 -8.14 -12.68 -16.58
C TYR A 181 -8.10 -14.20 -16.39
N GLN A 182 -6.96 -14.85 -16.59
CA GLN A 182 -6.80 -16.29 -16.33
C GLN A 182 -6.62 -16.61 -14.84
N ASN A 183 -6.10 -15.66 -14.04
CA ASN A 183 -5.67 -15.91 -12.65
C ASN A 183 -6.48 -15.16 -11.58
N THR A 184 -7.58 -14.50 -11.96
CA THR A 184 -8.44 -13.76 -11.02
C THR A 184 -9.91 -14.08 -11.23
N VAL A 185 -10.77 -13.73 -10.27
CA VAL A 185 -12.22 -13.82 -10.43
C VAL A 185 -12.78 -12.62 -11.22
N PRO A 186 -13.98 -12.76 -11.84
CA PRO A 186 -14.64 -11.63 -12.50
C PRO A 186 -14.84 -10.43 -11.57
N ALA A 187 -14.78 -9.22 -12.14
CA ALA A 187 -15.02 -7.94 -11.45
C ALA A 187 -14.05 -7.56 -10.30
N CYS A 188 -12.94 -8.27 -10.12
CA CYS A 188 -11.92 -7.88 -9.14
C CYS A 188 -11.29 -6.51 -9.47
N ALA A 189 -10.68 -5.88 -8.48
CA ALA A 189 -10.03 -4.57 -8.57
C ALA A 189 -9.05 -4.45 -9.72
N LEU A 190 -8.17 -5.44 -9.88
CA LEU A 190 -7.15 -5.40 -10.91
C LEU A 190 -7.76 -5.43 -12.31
N ARG A 191 -8.81 -6.24 -12.55
CA ARG A 191 -9.53 -6.27 -13.83
C ARG A 191 -10.15 -4.91 -14.16
N ARG A 192 -10.81 -4.26 -13.17
CA ARG A 192 -11.38 -2.91 -13.35
C ARG A 192 -10.29 -1.90 -13.69
N LEU A 193 -9.14 -1.96 -13.01
CA LEU A 193 -8.03 -1.05 -13.22
C LEU A 193 -7.39 -1.20 -14.61
N ILE A 194 -7.09 -2.42 -15.05
CA ILE A 194 -6.50 -2.64 -16.39
C ILE A 194 -7.47 -2.25 -17.51
N VAL A 195 -8.77 -2.44 -17.32
CA VAL A 195 -9.78 -1.98 -18.28
C VAL A 195 -9.77 -0.45 -18.36
N ASP A 196 -9.73 0.25 -17.24
CA ASP A 196 -9.63 1.71 -17.24
C ASP A 196 -8.32 2.21 -17.86
N PHE A 197 -7.19 1.53 -17.63
CA PHE A 197 -5.94 1.83 -18.35
C PHE A 197 -6.15 1.73 -19.87
N HIS A 198 -6.75 0.66 -20.39
CA HIS A 198 -6.91 0.51 -21.83
C HIS A 198 -7.95 1.46 -22.45
N VAL A 199 -9.01 1.79 -21.70
CA VAL A 199 -10.08 2.67 -22.17
C VAL A 199 -9.65 4.14 -22.12
N PHE A 200 -9.08 4.59 -21.01
CA PHE A 200 -8.74 6.00 -20.79
C PHE A 200 -7.33 6.33 -21.25
N ALA A 201 -6.35 5.43 -21.08
CA ALA A 201 -5.01 5.70 -21.61
C ALA A 201 -5.06 5.74 -23.14
N HIS A 202 -4.44 6.78 -23.68
CA HIS A 202 -4.35 7.03 -25.12
C HIS A 202 -5.69 7.03 -25.86
N GLN A 203 -6.81 7.26 -25.17
CA GLN A 203 -8.16 7.30 -25.76
C GLN A 203 -8.43 6.02 -26.55
N PHE A 204 -8.59 4.88 -25.85
CA PHE A 204 -8.88 3.53 -26.38
C PHE A 204 -7.95 2.98 -27.49
N LYS A 205 -6.89 3.71 -27.87
CA LYS A 205 -5.99 3.30 -28.96
C LYS A 205 -5.34 1.95 -28.68
N LEU A 206 -5.15 1.60 -27.40
CA LEU A 206 -4.58 0.32 -26.98
C LEU A 206 -5.49 -0.88 -27.32
N LEU A 207 -6.79 -0.69 -27.50
CA LEU A 207 -7.72 -1.76 -27.90
C LEU A 207 -7.71 -2.04 -29.40
N LYS A 208 -7.04 -1.22 -30.22
CA LYS A 208 -6.94 -1.48 -31.65
C LYS A 208 -6.01 -2.67 -31.89
N LYS A 209 -6.45 -3.62 -32.71
CA LYS A 209 -5.62 -4.76 -33.11
C LYS A 209 -4.24 -4.28 -33.59
N GLY A 210 -3.18 -4.80 -32.98
CA GLY A 210 -1.80 -4.45 -33.27
C GLY A 210 -1.25 -3.22 -32.55
N ALA A 211 -1.99 -2.64 -31.59
CA ALA A 211 -1.54 -1.49 -30.82
C ALA A 211 -0.65 -1.88 -29.64
N CYS A 212 -0.93 -3.03 -29.00
CA CYS A 212 -0.21 -3.56 -27.84
C CYS A 212 -0.32 -5.09 -27.78
N PRO A 213 0.49 -5.78 -26.95
CA PRO A 213 0.40 -7.22 -26.77
C PRO A 213 -1.01 -7.72 -26.42
N ASP A 214 -1.73 -7.01 -25.54
CA ASP A 214 -3.09 -7.38 -25.15
C ASP A 214 -4.11 -7.25 -26.30
N SER A 215 -3.78 -6.53 -27.39
CA SER A 215 -4.66 -6.33 -28.55
C SER A 215 -4.52 -7.36 -29.68
N GLU A 216 -3.46 -8.19 -29.64
CA GLU A 216 -3.16 -9.16 -30.70
C GLU A 216 -4.11 -10.36 -30.63
N ASP A 217 -4.27 -10.93 -29.44
CA ASP A 217 -5.17 -12.04 -29.13
C ASP A 217 -5.82 -11.82 -27.74
N PRO A 218 -6.79 -10.88 -27.65
CA PRO A 218 -7.35 -10.47 -26.37
C PRO A 218 -8.27 -11.54 -25.77
N GLU A 219 -8.22 -11.69 -24.44
CA GLU A 219 -9.20 -12.47 -23.70
C GLU A 219 -10.62 -11.95 -23.96
N MET A 220 -11.56 -12.85 -24.28
CA MET A 220 -12.92 -12.47 -24.67
C MET A 220 -13.63 -11.65 -23.57
N GLN A 221 -13.45 -12.03 -22.31
CA GLN A 221 -14.02 -11.30 -21.16
C GLN A 221 -13.42 -9.90 -21.03
N PHE A 222 -12.12 -9.73 -21.29
CA PHE A 222 -11.47 -8.43 -21.27
C PHE A 222 -12.05 -7.49 -22.34
N VAL A 223 -12.26 -8.00 -23.56
CA VAL A 223 -12.90 -7.22 -24.63
C VAL A 223 -14.32 -6.80 -24.23
N GLN A 224 -15.10 -7.70 -23.63
CA GLN A 224 -16.46 -7.41 -23.18
C GLN A 224 -16.47 -6.32 -22.10
N ASP A 225 -15.60 -6.43 -21.09
CA ASP A 225 -15.49 -5.45 -20.01
C ASP A 225 -15.03 -4.09 -20.55
N ALA A 226 -14.08 -4.07 -21.49
CA ALA A 226 -13.62 -2.85 -22.15
C ALA A 226 -14.70 -2.18 -23.00
N ILE A 227 -15.50 -2.94 -23.75
CA ILE A 227 -16.64 -2.41 -24.52
C ILE A 227 -17.72 -1.85 -23.59
N ALA A 228 -18.08 -2.59 -22.54
CA ALA A 228 -19.05 -2.13 -21.55
C ALA A 228 -18.58 -0.84 -20.89
N ARG A 229 -17.32 -0.81 -20.45
CA ARG A 229 -16.72 0.37 -19.83
C ARG A 229 -16.67 1.58 -20.77
N MET A 230 -16.41 1.35 -22.06
CA MET A 230 -16.42 2.38 -23.09
C MET A 230 -17.82 2.98 -23.29
N ALA A 231 -18.85 2.13 -23.32
CA ALA A 231 -20.24 2.56 -23.42
C ALA A 231 -20.65 3.43 -22.22
N ASP A 232 -20.24 3.03 -21.01
CA ASP A 232 -20.52 3.76 -19.76
C ASP A 232 -19.73 5.08 -19.66
N ALA A 233 -18.48 5.09 -20.13
CA ALA A 233 -17.63 6.28 -20.12
C ALA A 233 -18.10 7.35 -21.10
N GLY A 234 -18.60 6.94 -22.28
CA GLY A 234 -19.05 7.84 -23.33
C GLY A 234 -18.00 8.87 -23.72
N GLN A 235 -18.39 10.14 -23.83
CA GLN A 235 -17.48 11.23 -24.23
C GLN A 235 -16.39 11.55 -23.22
N LYS A 236 -16.48 11.05 -21.97
CA LYS A 236 -15.47 11.34 -20.93
C LYS A 236 -14.08 10.80 -21.27
N VAL A 237 -14.00 9.73 -22.07
CA VAL A 237 -12.74 9.16 -22.58
C VAL A 237 -11.94 10.17 -23.43
N PHE A 238 -12.64 11.12 -24.03
CA PHE A 238 -12.05 12.13 -24.92
C PHE A 238 -11.83 13.48 -24.24
N ALA A 239 -11.96 13.58 -22.91
CA ALA A 239 -11.61 14.80 -22.21
C ALA A 239 -10.17 15.19 -22.58
N VAL A 240 -9.99 16.38 -23.16
CA VAL A 240 -8.73 16.83 -23.78
C VAL A 240 -7.95 17.79 -22.87
N ASP A 241 -8.51 18.12 -21.70
CA ASP A 241 -7.88 19.06 -20.80
C ASP A 241 -6.67 18.40 -20.13
N ALA A 242 -5.59 19.16 -19.94
CA ALA A 242 -4.38 18.70 -19.26
C ALA A 242 -4.65 18.24 -17.80
N ASP A 243 -5.83 18.59 -17.26
CA ASP A 243 -6.35 18.21 -15.96
C ASP A 243 -7.43 17.10 -16.05
N ALA A 244 -7.51 16.35 -17.17
CA ALA A 244 -8.41 15.21 -17.27
C ALA A 244 -8.09 14.21 -16.15
N GLU A 245 -8.92 14.22 -15.11
CA GLU A 245 -8.76 13.33 -13.96
C GLU A 245 -8.89 11.89 -14.43
N MET A 246 -7.77 11.18 -14.42
CA MET A 246 -7.77 9.76 -14.70
C MET A 246 -8.57 9.04 -13.61
N PRO A 247 -9.36 8.02 -13.95
CA PRO A 247 -10.16 7.27 -12.96
C PRO A 247 -9.34 6.78 -11.77
N TRP A 248 -8.10 6.37 -12.00
CA TRP A 248 -7.16 5.88 -10.97
C TRP A 248 -6.49 6.96 -10.13
N ASN A 249 -6.84 8.24 -10.31
CA ASN A 249 -6.46 9.28 -9.36
C ASN A 249 -7.16 9.08 -8.01
N ASP A 250 -8.37 8.52 -8.01
CA ASP A 250 -9.00 7.98 -6.80
C ASP A 250 -8.58 6.51 -6.62
N THR A 251 -7.46 6.30 -5.95
CA THR A 251 -6.92 4.94 -5.72
C THR A 251 -7.90 4.07 -4.93
N CYS A 252 -8.62 4.64 -3.98
CA CYS A 252 -9.55 3.91 -3.11
C CYS A 252 -10.75 3.35 -3.88
N ALA A 253 -11.14 3.97 -5.01
CA ALA A 253 -12.20 3.47 -5.89
C ALA A 253 -11.88 2.07 -6.47
N TYR A 254 -10.61 1.67 -6.50
CA TYR A 254 -10.21 0.33 -6.93
C TYR A 254 -10.09 -0.66 -5.78
N HIS A 255 -9.97 -0.23 -4.53
CA HIS A 255 -9.81 -1.14 -3.40
C HIS A 255 -11.07 -1.97 -3.10
N GLU A 256 -10.87 -3.10 -2.42
CA GLU A 256 -11.90 -4.09 -2.09
C GLU A 256 -12.16 -4.21 -0.58
N HIS A 257 -11.58 -3.33 0.26
CA HIS A 257 -11.79 -3.33 1.70
C HIS A 257 -13.24 -3.06 2.16
N GLY A 258 -14.15 -2.67 1.26
CA GLY A 258 -15.55 -2.41 1.59
C GLY A 258 -15.70 -1.32 2.66
N GLU A 259 -16.47 -1.59 3.72
CA GLU A 259 -16.61 -0.70 4.89
C GLU A 259 -15.40 -0.73 5.83
N GLY A 260 -14.43 -1.62 5.59
CA GLY A 260 -13.17 -1.66 6.32
C GLY A 260 -12.31 -0.41 6.08
N ALA A 261 -11.39 -0.14 7.01
CA ALA A 261 -10.45 0.97 6.86
C ALA A 261 -9.51 0.71 5.66
N CYS A 262 -9.36 1.73 4.81
CA CYS A 262 -8.38 1.72 3.74
C CYS A 262 -6.96 1.64 4.32
N HIS A 263 -6.10 0.84 3.70
CA HIS A 263 -4.71 0.70 4.15
C HIS A 263 -3.93 2.03 4.10
N LEU A 264 -4.32 2.96 3.24
CA LEU A 264 -3.74 4.31 3.14
C LEU A 264 -4.01 5.17 4.39
N ALA A 265 -5.13 4.94 5.09
CA ALA A 265 -5.50 5.75 6.26
C ALA A 265 -4.59 5.50 7.48
N GLU A 266 -3.95 4.34 7.56
CA GLU A 266 -2.99 4.03 8.63
C GLU A 266 -1.69 4.86 8.50
N ASP A 267 -1.40 5.36 7.30
CA ASP A 267 -0.23 6.21 7.02
C ASP A 267 -0.51 7.69 7.32
N ASP A 268 -1.77 8.13 7.13
CA ASP A 268 -2.21 9.49 7.45
C ASP A 268 -2.38 9.71 8.97
N GLU A 269 -2.71 8.68 9.75
CA GLU A 269 -2.69 8.78 11.22
C GLU A 269 -1.26 9.01 11.76
N GLU A 270 -0.25 8.56 11.02
CA GLU A 270 1.15 8.83 11.31
C GLU A 270 1.52 10.31 11.03
N ALA A 271 0.68 11.02 10.26
CA ALA A 271 0.87 12.40 9.81
C ALA A 271 0.09 13.48 10.60
N ALA A 272 -0.89 13.11 11.43
CA ALA A 272 -1.77 14.09 12.08
C ALA A 272 -1.09 14.84 13.25
N PRO A 273 -1.08 16.21 13.26
CA PRO A 273 -0.58 16.97 14.40
C PRO A 273 -1.61 16.93 15.55
N SER A 274 -1.27 16.24 16.65
CA SER A 274 -2.10 16.26 17.86
C SER A 274 -2.07 17.63 18.56
N PRO A 275 -3.11 17.99 19.34
CA PRO A 275 -3.17 19.24 20.08
C PRO A 275 -1.99 19.39 21.05
N SER A 276 -1.58 20.64 21.23
CA SER A 276 -0.43 21.09 22.01
C SER A 276 -0.35 20.45 23.41
N PRO A 277 0.85 20.04 23.86
CA PRO A 277 1.00 19.36 25.14
C PRO A 277 0.76 20.31 26.32
N THR A 278 -0.18 19.94 27.20
CA THR A 278 -0.27 20.48 28.56
C THR A 278 1.05 20.17 29.29
N PRO A 279 1.68 21.14 29.98
CA PRO A 279 2.98 20.93 30.60
C PRO A 279 2.93 19.81 31.65
N LEU A 280 3.84 18.85 31.51
CA LEU A 280 3.98 17.71 32.43
C LEU A 280 4.43 18.19 33.81
N ARG A 281 3.59 17.97 34.82
CA ARG A 281 3.97 18.15 36.23
C ARG A 281 4.94 17.02 36.61
N ARG A 282 6.18 17.37 36.95
CA ARG A 282 7.17 16.40 37.45
C ARG A 282 6.64 15.74 38.74
N SER A 283 6.66 14.41 38.78
CA SER A 283 6.41 13.67 40.01
C SER A 283 7.51 14.01 41.01
N ALA A 284 7.13 14.50 42.20
CA ALA A 284 8.07 14.83 43.25
C ALA A 284 8.72 13.53 43.75
N ARG A 285 10.05 13.47 43.63
CA ARG A 285 10.84 12.36 44.17
C ARG A 285 10.83 12.50 45.70
N SER A 286 10.14 11.62 46.40
CA SER A 286 10.18 11.55 47.86
C SER A 286 11.64 11.33 48.31
N ALA A 287 12.14 12.22 49.16
CA ALA A 287 13.49 12.15 49.69
C ALA A 287 13.64 10.97 50.68
N PRO A 288 14.80 10.28 50.71
CA PRO A 288 15.04 9.22 51.67
C PRO A 288 15.31 9.80 53.07
N THR A 289 14.59 9.30 54.07
CA THR A 289 14.77 9.58 55.49
C THR A 289 16.14 9.10 55.99
N PRO A 290 16.90 9.90 56.76
CA PRO A 290 18.16 9.45 57.34
C PRO A 290 17.92 8.57 58.58
N SER A 291 18.58 7.41 58.61
CA SER A 291 18.59 6.46 59.72
C SER A 291 19.53 6.91 60.85
N PRO A 292 19.17 6.78 62.14
CA PRO A 292 20.04 7.17 63.24
C PRO A 292 21.00 6.05 63.65
N PHE A 293 22.24 6.47 63.88
CA PHE A 293 23.36 5.83 64.58
C PHE A 293 23.05 4.65 65.53
N HIS A 294 23.88 3.61 65.45
CA HIS A 294 24.46 3.02 66.66
C HIS A 294 25.93 2.63 66.48
N THR A 295 26.78 3.44 67.09
CA THR A 295 28.15 3.09 67.46
C THR A 295 28.10 2.09 68.63
N LYS A 296 28.92 1.03 68.58
CA LYS A 296 29.68 0.57 69.75
C LYS A 296 30.82 -0.36 69.35
N GLN A 297 32.01 0.06 69.77
CA GLN A 297 33.25 -0.72 69.87
C GLN A 297 33.09 -1.85 70.90
N SER A 298 33.81 -2.96 70.71
CA SER A 298 34.59 -3.61 71.78
C SER A 298 35.62 -4.56 71.19
N LEU A 299 36.90 -4.28 71.48
CA LEU A 299 37.98 -5.26 71.58
C LEU A 299 37.87 -5.98 72.93
N GLY A 300 38.34 -7.23 73.01
CA GLY A 300 38.51 -7.99 74.26
C GLY A 300 37.70 -9.27 74.27
#